data_AF-A0A3A8ZTW6-F1
#
_entry.id   AF-A0A3A8ZTW6-F1
#
_cell.length_a   1.000
_cell.length_b   1.000
_cell.length_c   1.000
_cell.angle_alpha   90.00
_cell.angle_beta   90.00
_cell.angle_gamma   90.00
#
_symmetry.space_group_name_H-M   'P 1'
#
loop_
_entity.id
_entity.type
_entity.pdbx_description
1 polymer ?
#
loop_
_entity_poly.entity_id
_entity_poly.type
_entity_poly.pdbx_seq_one_letter_code
_entity_poly.pdbx_strand_id
1 'polypeptide(L)'
;MFIGGERPDTYLDKTVVPMLELNVKVININLPVNHDILKKCKPLYEYCWFIQRIKEYLAAGNDRDAVIIQAVEDCKYEGIMVDFVREYGSEAVNNL
;
A
#
# COMPACT_ATOMS: atom_id res chain seq x y z
N MET A 1 15.56 -61.22 -10.92
CA MET A 1 16.20 -60.61 -12.10
C MET A 1 15.20 -59.62 -12.69
N PHE A 2 15.48 -58.31 -12.53
CA PHE A 2 14.87 -57.14 -13.21
C PHE A 2 13.39 -56.81 -12.99
N ILE A 3 12.88 -55.58 -12.76
CA ILE A 3 13.28 -54.25 -12.21
C ILE A 3 11.91 -53.65 -11.79
N GLY A 4 11.67 -53.27 -10.52
CA GLY A 4 11.82 -51.89 -10.03
C GLY A 4 10.48 -51.15 -10.10
N GLY A 5 10.04 -50.63 -8.95
CA GLY A 5 8.68 -50.18 -8.69
C GLY A 5 8.22 -48.96 -9.48
N GLU A 6 6.92 -48.91 -9.75
CA GLU A 6 6.22 -47.72 -10.16
C GLU A 6 6.12 -46.74 -8.98
N ARG A 7 6.81 -45.61 -9.10
CA ARG A 7 6.33 -44.34 -8.56
C ARG A 7 6.58 -43.28 -9.63
N PRO A 8 5.55 -42.61 -10.15
CA PRO A 8 5.75 -41.41 -10.95
C PRO A 8 6.03 -40.28 -9.97
N ASP A 9 7.26 -40.21 -9.45
CA ASP A 9 7.80 -38.96 -8.92
C ASP A 9 8.05 -38.03 -10.12
N THR A 10 6.97 -37.41 -10.59
CA THR A 10 7.03 -36.29 -11.53
C THR A 10 7.86 -35.19 -10.89
N TYR A 11 9.14 -35.17 -11.27
CA TYR A 11 10.06 -34.12 -10.93
C TYR A 11 9.47 -32.81 -11.44
N LEU A 12 9.11 -31.91 -10.52
CA LEU A 12 8.74 -30.54 -10.83
C LEU A 12 9.94 -29.90 -11.53
N ASP A 13 9.83 -29.78 -12.85
CA ASP A 13 10.77 -29.05 -13.67
C ASP A 13 10.80 -27.59 -13.20
N LYS A 14 11.90 -27.19 -12.56
CA LYS A 14 12.09 -25.85 -11.98
C LYS A 14 12.27 -24.76 -13.04
N THR A 15 12.10 -25.07 -14.34
CA THR A 15 12.26 -24.12 -15.45
C THR A 15 10.93 -23.68 -16.06
N VAL A 16 9.80 -24.25 -15.62
CA VAL A 16 8.47 -23.76 -16.00
C VAL A 16 8.11 -22.58 -15.11
N VAL A 17 8.23 -21.35 -15.63
CA VAL A 17 7.59 -20.19 -15.00
C VAL A 17 6.08 -20.46 -15.03
N PRO A 18 5.39 -20.59 -13.88
CA PRO A 18 3.97 -20.90 -13.89
C PRO A 18 3.21 -19.76 -14.58
N MET A 19 2.61 -20.06 -15.73
CA MET A 19 1.83 -19.09 -16.49
C MET A 19 0.41 -19.08 -15.90
N LEU A 20 0.14 -18.09 -15.04
CA LEU A 20 -1.14 -17.91 -14.35
C LEU A 20 -1.89 -16.73 -14.97
N GLU A 21 -3.10 -16.97 -15.48
CA GLU A 21 -4.02 -15.90 -15.85
C GLU A 21 -4.84 -15.44 -14.64
N LEU A 22 -4.82 -14.14 -14.34
CA LEU A 22 -5.50 -13.54 -13.19
C LEU A 22 -6.51 -12.50 -13.65
N ASN A 23 -7.73 -12.57 -13.11
CA ASN A 23 -8.69 -11.46 -13.19
C ASN A 23 -8.50 -10.55 -11.98
N VAL A 24 -8.07 -9.31 -12.22
CA VAL A 24 -7.85 -8.30 -11.18
C VAL A 24 -8.85 -7.16 -11.30
N LYS A 25 -9.19 -6.56 -10.15
CA LYS A 25 -10.04 -5.36 -10.10
C LYS A 25 -9.22 -4.18 -9.60
N VAL A 26 -9.18 -3.12 -10.40
CA VAL A 26 -8.57 -1.84 -10.02
C VAL A 26 -9.63 -0.99 -9.31
N ILE A 27 -9.27 -0.41 -8.17
CA ILE A 27 -10.17 0.42 -7.35
C ILE A 27 -9.52 1.79 -7.16
N ASN A 28 -10.31 2.84 -7.39
CA ASN A 28 -9.88 4.20 -7.07
C ASN A 28 -10.06 4.47 -5.57
N ILE A 29 -8.94 4.67 -4.88
CA ILE A 29 -8.88 4.92 -3.43
C ILE A 29 -8.74 6.40 -3.07
N ASN A 30 -8.80 7.33 -4.04
CA ASN A 30 -8.75 8.75 -3.71
C ASN A 30 -9.86 9.12 -2.71
N LEU A 31 -9.51 9.86 -1.66
CA LEU A 31 -10.42 10.15 -0.55
C LEU A 31 -11.77 10.76 -1.00
N PRO A 32 -11.83 11.70 -1.97
CA PRO A 32 -13.10 12.26 -2.44
C PRO A 32 -14.04 11.24 -3.11
N VAL A 33 -13.49 10.13 -3.63
CA VAL A 33 -14.29 9.03 -4.21
C VAL A 33 -14.98 8.22 -3.12
N ASN A 34 -14.45 8.24 -1.89
CA ASN A 34 -15.02 7.62 -0.70
C ASN A 34 -15.48 6.17 -0.91
N HIS A 35 -14.67 5.38 -1.62
CA HIS A 35 -14.97 3.98 -1.91
C HIS A 35 -15.14 3.18 -0.62
N ASP A 36 -16.07 2.22 -0.58
CA ASP A 36 -16.44 1.48 0.65
C ASP A 36 -15.27 0.73 1.29
N ILE A 37 -14.21 0.42 0.53
CA ILE A 37 -12.99 -0.18 1.05
C ILE A 37 -12.33 0.70 2.13
N LEU A 38 -12.45 2.02 2.02
CA LEU A 38 -11.90 2.97 2.99
C LEU A 38 -12.65 2.89 4.32
N LYS A 39 -13.95 2.60 4.31
CA LYS A 39 -14.74 2.37 5.53
C LYS A 39 -14.38 1.06 6.24
N LYS A 40 -13.88 0.08 5.47
CA LYS A 40 -13.55 -1.26 5.96
C LYS A 40 -12.10 -1.41 6.41
N CYS A 41 -11.21 -0.54 5.92
CA CYS A 41 -9.79 -0.60 6.21
C CYS A 41 -9.31 0.76 6.73
N LYS A 42 -9.20 0.85 8.06
CA LYS A 42 -8.75 2.07 8.74
C LYS A 42 -7.38 2.54 8.26
N PRO A 43 -6.32 1.70 8.20
CA PRO A 43 -5.00 2.15 7.73
C PRO A 43 -5.03 2.72 6.29
N LEU A 44 -5.84 2.13 5.41
CA LEU A 44 -5.97 2.62 4.03
C LEU A 44 -6.68 3.98 3.97
N TYR A 45 -7.73 4.17 4.77
CA TYR A 45 -8.39 5.48 4.90
C TYR A 45 -7.42 6.54 5.40
N GLU A 46 -6.67 6.24 6.45
CA GLU A 46 -5.69 7.14 7.07
C GLU A 46 -4.61 7.56 6.07
N TYR A 47 -4.08 6.62 5.28
CA TYR A 47 -3.15 6.92 4.19
C TYR A 47 -3.78 7.85 3.12
N CYS A 48 -4.98 7.52 2.63
CA CYS A 48 -5.66 8.32 1.62
C CYS A 48 -5.95 9.74 2.12
N TRP A 49 -6.26 9.89 3.41
CA TRP A 49 -6.46 11.18 4.05
C TRP A 49 -5.18 12.02 4.06
N PHE A 50 -4.05 11.41 4.45
CA PHE A 50 -2.75 12.08 4.47
C PHE A 50 -2.31 12.57 3.09
N ILE A 51 -2.43 11.71 2.07
CA ILE A 51 -2.12 12.09 0.68
C ILE A 51 -3.02 13.23 0.19
N GLN A 52 -4.30 13.20 0.56
CA GLN A 52 -5.23 14.28 0.22
C GLN A 52 -4.78 15.60 0.86
N ARG A 53 -4.34 15.56 2.12
CA ARG A 53 -3.89 16.76 2.84
C ARG A 53 -2.61 17.36 2.26
N ILE A 54 -1.64 16.52 1.90
CA ILE A 54 -0.43 16.96 1.16
C ILE A 54 -0.83 17.65 -0.15
N LYS A 55 -1.72 17.05 -0.94
CA LYS A 55 -2.17 17.62 -2.23
C LYS A 55 -2.83 18.99 -2.04
N GLU A 56 -3.64 19.16 -1.01
CA GLU A 56 -4.29 20.44 -0.69
C GLU A 56 -3.28 21.53 -0.36
N TYR A 57 -2.26 21.20 0.46
CA TYR A 57 -1.22 22.16 0.80
C TYR A 57 -0.30 22.52 -0.36
N LEU A 58 0.05 21.55 -1.21
CA LEU A 58 0.80 21.83 -2.42
C LEU A 58 0.00 22.70 -3.39
N ALA A 59 -1.31 22.44 -3.54
CA ALA A 59 -2.19 23.26 -4.35
C ALA A 59 -2.35 24.70 -3.81
N ALA A 60 -2.20 24.89 -2.50
CA ALA A 60 -2.19 26.20 -1.86
C ALA A 60 -0.87 26.99 -2.08
N GLY A 61 0.12 26.40 -2.74
CA GLY A 61 1.39 27.06 -3.07
C GLY A 61 2.43 27.00 -1.94
N ASN A 62 2.24 26.12 -0.96
CA ASN A 62 3.19 25.95 0.13
C ASN A 62 4.46 25.21 -0.34
N ASP A 63 5.59 25.55 0.29
CA ASP A 63 6.85 24.84 0.07
C ASP A 63 6.74 23.38 0.50
N ARG A 64 7.35 22.48 -0.27
CA ARG A 64 7.14 21.03 -0.17
C ARG A 64 7.52 20.48 1.21
N ASP A 65 8.63 20.95 1.77
CA ASP A 65 9.08 20.55 3.11
C ASP A 65 8.11 21.06 4.20
N ALA A 66 7.65 22.31 4.07
CA ALA A 66 6.67 22.87 4.99
C ALA A 66 5.32 22.12 4.93
N VAL A 67 4.91 21.66 3.75
CA VAL A 67 3.71 20.83 3.58
C VAL A 67 3.82 19.51 4.31
N ILE A 68 4.94 18.81 4.16
CA ILE A 68 5.14 17.50 4.80
C ILE A 68 5.12 17.65 6.32
N ILE A 69 5.81 18.66 6.85
CA ILE A 69 5.81 18.96 8.30
C ILE A 69 4.38 19.22 8.79
N GLN A 70 3.62 20.07 8.09
CA GLN A 70 2.25 20.39 8.48
C GLN A 70 1.34 19.17 8.43
N ALA A 71 1.41 18.38 7.35
CA ALA A 71 0.58 17.18 7.20
C ALA A 71 0.86 16.11 8.26
N VAL A 72 2.12 15.98 8.71
CA VAL A 72 2.51 15.09 9.81
C VAL A 72 1.95 15.58 11.14
N GLU A 73 1.98 16.89 11.41
CA GLU A 73 1.38 17.46 12.62
C GLU A 73 -0.15 17.29 12.63
N ASP A 74 -0.81 17.47 11.49
CA ASP A 74 -2.26 17.24 11.38
C ASP A 74 -2.62 15.77 11.62
N CYS A 75 -1.79 14.82 11.15
CA CYS A 75 -1.98 13.40 11.44
C CYS A 75 -1.91 13.11 12.95
N LYS A 76 -0.96 13.71 13.66
CA LYS A 76 -0.85 13.57 15.12
C LYS A 76 -2.06 14.17 15.83
N TYR A 77 -2.53 15.33 15.37
CA TYR A 77 -3.69 16.02 15.97
C TYR A 77 -4.99 15.26 15.77
N GLU A 78 -5.24 14.76 14.56
CA GLU A 78 -6.45 14.00 14.22
C GLU A 78 -6.42 12.55 14.76
N GLY A 79 -5.29 12.11 15.33
CA GLY A 79 -5.11 10.74 15.82
C GLY A 79 -5.07 9.70 14.68
N ILE A 80 -4.61 10.12 13.51
CA ILE A 80 -4.58 9.39 12.24
C ILE A 80 -3.14 8.94 11.94
N MET A 81 -2.93 7.74 11.42
CA MET A 81 -1.60 7.17 11.09
C MET A 81 -0.63 6.99 12.28
N VAL A 82 -1.10 7.00 13.54
CA VAL A 82 -0.23 6.89 14.72
C VAL A 82 0.59 5.59 14.70
N ASP A 83 -0.03 4.46 14.35
CA ASP A 83 0.67 3.18 14.26
C ASP A 83 1.53 3.07 12.99
N PHE A 84 1.06 3.62 11.86
CA PHE A 84 1.78 3.58 10.58
C PHE A 84 3.04 4.45 10.59
N VAL A 85 2.97 5.67 11.13
CA VAL A 85 4.14 6.55 11.29
C VAL A 85 5.11 5.98 12.32
N ARG A 86 4.62 5.33 13.38
CA ARG A 86 5.48 4.66 14.36
C ARG A 86 6.28 3.51 13.75
N GLU A 87 5.68 2.77 12.82
CA GLU A 87 6.28 1.55 12.25
C GLU A 87 7.04 1.80 10.94
N TYR A 88 6.62 2.77 10.12
CA TYR A 88 7.15 3.04 8.77
C TYR A 88 7.46 4.51 8.48
N GLY A 89 7.32 5.41 9.46
CA GLY A 89 7.44 6.87 9.25
C GLY A 89 8.78 7.32 8.67
N SER A 90 9.89 6.66 9.06
CA SER A 90 11.24 6.99 8.57
C SER A 90 11.41 6.75 7.06
N GLU A 91 10.68 5.80 6.48
CA GLU A 91 10.78 5.44 5.06
C GLU A 91 9.82 6.27 4.20
N ALA A 92 8.66 6.63 4.76
CA ALA A 92 7.67 7.49 4.12
C ALA A 92 8.21 8.92 3.90
N VAL A 93 8.93 9.48 4.88
CA VAL A 93 9.50 10.84 4.77
C VAL A 93 10.62 10.93 3.71
N ASN A 94 11.40 9.86 3.51
CA ASN A 94 12.51 9.86 2.55
C ASN A 94 12.09 9.63 1.09
N ASN A 95 10.82 9.24 0.82
CA ASN A 95 10.32 8.93 -0.52
C ASN A 95 9.17 9.86 -1.00
N LEU A 96 8.89 10.96 -0.29
CA LEU A 96 7.84 11.94 -0.60
C LEU A 96 8.38 13.25 -1.24
#